data_AF-A0A8I2D8V3-F1
#
_entry.id   AF-A0A8I2D8V3-F1
#
_cell.length_a   1.000
_cell.length_b   1.000
_cell.length_c   1.000
_cell.angle_alpha   90.00
_cell.angle_beta   90.00
_cell.angle_gamma   90.00
#
_symmetry.space_group_name_H-M   'P 1'
#
loop_
_entity.id
_entity.type
_entity.pdbx_description
1 polymer ?
#
loop_
_entity_poly.entity_id
_entity_poly.type
_entity_poly.pdbx_seq_one_letter_code
_entity_poly.pdbx_strand_id
1 'polypeptide(L)'
;MDLSVNKNRPLGFFYTDPNSAGQPSGASGYGGGIFFGRDPAASAKMLYSPDWSTKLYIRTPTGKDSMSPWHEFYSTANTVIDRNGNLKLINSNELSDYPVGAPIPWPQATAPSGFLVCNGQTFNKTTYPILAKAYPTGILPDLRGEFIRGVDYGRGIDANRTVLSAQGDAIRNITGEFAAVTTNVANRSGAFYHVANAQKFATHYDGSTPNVVGFDASRVVPTANENRPRNIAFLYIVRAA
;
A
#
# COMPACT_ATOMS: atom_id res chain seq x y z
N MET A 1 -10.35 -1.86 45.61
CA MET A 1 -9.84 -3.18 45.19
C MET A 1 -8.87 -3.61 46.27
N ASP A 2 -9.30 -4.53 47.13
CA ASP A 2 -8.47 -5.04 48.22
C ASP A 2 -7.41 -5.98 47.62
N LEU A 3 -6.21 -5.43 47.39
CA LEU A 3 -5.05 -6.20 46.94
C LEU A 3 -4.48 -6.92 48.17
N SER A 4 -5.18 -7.98 48.59
CA SER A 4 -4.60 -8.99 49.47
C SER A 4 -3.42 -9.63 48.73
N VAL A 5 -2.23 -9.09 49.00
CA VAL A 5 -0.97 -9.53 48.40
C VAL A 5 -0.75 -10.97 48.83
N ASN A 6 -1.00 -11.91 47.93
CA ASN A 6 -0.38 -13.21 48.02
C ASN A 6 1.13 -12.96 47.97
N LYS A 7 1.80 -13.05 49.13
CA LYS A 7 3.23 -12.76 49.31
C LYS A 7 4.13 -13.57 48.36
N ASN A 8 3.60 -14.62 47.71
CA ASN A 8 4.33 -15.46 46.76
C ASN A 8 4.18 -15.01 45.28
N ARG A 9 3.34 -14.01 44.96
CA ARG A 9 3.10 -13.52 43.59
C ARG A 9 2.77 -12.00 43.57
N PRO A 10 3.71 -11.11 43.93
CA PRO A 10 3.42 -9.69 44.03
C PRO A 10 3.36 -9.00 42.66
N LEU A 11 2.16 -8.58 42.26
CA LEU A 11 1.96 -7.37 41.45
C LEU A 11 1.78 -6.21 42.43
N GLY A 12 2.57 -5.16 42.32
CA GLY A 12 2.54 -4.08 43.30
C GLY A 12 3.16 -2.76 42.85
N PHE A 13 2.68 -1.68 43.47
CA PHE A 13 3.22 -0.32 43.35
C PHE A 13 4.09 -0.05 44.58
N PHE A 14 5.26 0.52 44.39
CA PHE A 14 6.18 0.80 45.50
C PHE A 14 7.05 2.02 45.18
N TYR A 15 7.57 2.62 46.25
CA TYR A 15 8.57 3.67 46.21
C TYR A 15 9.96 3.02 46.16
N THR A 16 10.81 3.42 45.22
CA THR A 16 12.22 2.98 45.18
C THR A 16 13.10 4.00 45.88
N ASP A 17 13.88 3.55 46.88
CA ASP A 17 15.02 4.33 47.39
C ASP A 17 16.09 4.46 46.29
N PRO A 18 16.42 5.68 45.86
CA PRO A 18 17.35 5.92 44.77
C PRO A 18 18.80 5.46 45.02
N ASN A 19 19.14 5.13 46.26
CA ASN A 19 20.48 4.63 46.61
C ASN A 19 20.65 3.11 46.46
N SER A 20 19.59 2.39 46.04
CA SER A 20 19.67 0.96 45.75
C SER A 20 20.25 0.68 44.36
N ALA A 21 21.21 -0.24 44.30
CA ALA A 21 22.17 -0.39 43.20
C ALA A 21 21.59 -0.41 41.76
N GLY A 22 22.19 0.42 40.90
CA GLY A 22 22.04 0.34 39.45
C GLY A 22 20.84 1.11 38.86
N GLN A 23 20.52 2.29 39.38
CA GLN A 23 19.53 3.19 38.78
C GLN A 23 20.05 3.90 37.50
N PRO A 24 19.17 4.31 36.57
CA PRO A 24 19.55 5.15 35.43
C PRO A 24 20.19 6.47 35.90
N SER A 25 21.21 6.96 35.17
CA SER A 25 21.87 8.23 35.48
C SER A 25 20.89 9.40 35.41
N GLY A 26 20.80 10.21 36.47
CA GLY A 26 19.91 11.38 36.58
C GLY A 26 18.86 11.29 37.70
N ALA A 27 18.67 10.12 38.31
CA ALA A 27 17.63 9.90 39.30
C ALA A 27 17.97 10.45 40.71
N SER A 28 17.62 11.70 41.03
CA SER A 28 17.70 12.21 42.40
C SER A 28 16.36 12.06 43.15
N GLY A 29 16.37 11.30 44.25
CA GLY A 29 15.49 11.53 45.40
C GLY A 29 14.12 10.84 45.45
N TYR A 30 13.31 10.84 44.36
CA TYR A 30 11.85 10.60 44.50
C TYR A 30 11.20 9.84 43.31
N GLY A 31 11.33 8.51 43.24
CA GLY A 31 10.83 7.68 42.12
C GLY A 31 9.90 6.54 42.52
N GLY A 32 8.88 6.27 41.69
CA GLY A 32 7.92 5.17 41.86
C GLY A 32 8.02 4.14 40.73
N GLY A 33 7.74 2.86 41.05
CA GLY A 33 7.88 1.74 40.13
C GLY A 33 6.75 0.72 40.17
N ILE A 34 6.66 -0.09 39.11
CA ILE A 34 5.76 -1.25 39.02
C ILE A 34 6.58 -2.50 38.74
N PHE A 35 6.31 -3.58 39.48
CA PHE A 35 6.86 -4.91 39.24
C PHE A 35 5.83 -5.83 38.57
N PHE A 36 6.30 -6.61 37.60
CA PHE A 36 5.52 -7.69 36.99
C PHE A 36 6.29 -9.01 37.14
N GLY A 37 5.91 -9.84 38.12
CA GLY A 37 6.50 -11.17 38.28
C GLY A 37 6.37 -11.80 39.68
N ARG A 38 7.10 -12.91 39.87
CA ARG A 38 7.06 -13.75 41.07
C ARG A 38 7.93 -13.23 42.22
N ASP A 39 9.03 -12.54 41.91
CA ASP A 39 10.05 -12.07 42.86
C ASP A 39 10.63 -10.72 42.39
N PRO A 40 10.72 -9.66 43.24
CA PRO A 40 11.35 -8.39 42.90
C PRO A 40 12.79 -8.50 42.33
N ALA A 41 13.55 -9.55 42.67
CA ALA A 41 14.88 -9.82 42.14
C ALA A 41 14.88 -10.52 40.77
N ALA A 42 13.74 -11.07 40.35
CA ALA A 42 13.55 -11.81 39.09
C ALA A 42 12.29 -11.36 38.33
N SER A 43 11.87 -10.10 38.49
CA SER A 43 10.71 -9.52 37.81
C SER A 43 11.11 -8.45 36.80
N ALA A 44 10.30 -8.30 35.75
CA ALA A 44 10.39 -7.12 34.90
C ALA A 44 10.02 -5.88 35.73
N LYS A 45 10.79 -4.80 35.53
CA LYS A 45 10.65 -3.55 36.29
C LYS A 45 10.36 -2.41 35.33
N MET A 46 9.33 -1.63 35.63
CA MET A 46 9.08 -0.34 34.99
C MET A 46 9.28 0.77 36.01
N LEU A 47 10.10 1.76 35.66
CA LEU A 47 10.37 2.94 36.50
C LEU A 47 10.11 4.22 35.71
N TYR A 48 9.38 5.14 36.34
CA TYR A 48 9.30 6.53 35.90
C TYR A 48 10.43 7.34 36.55
N SER A 49 11.05 8.24 35.78
CA SER A 49 12.22 8.99 36.24
C SER A 49 11.85 10.04 37.30
N PRO A 50 12.64 10.16 38.38
CA PRO A 50 12.32 11.04 39.52
C PRO A 50 12.82 12.49 39.38
N ASP A 51 13.51 12.84 38.29
CA ASP A 51 14.16 14.13 38.06
C ASP A 51 13.27 15.14 37.31
N TRP A 52 11.94 14.97 37.39
CA TRP A 52 10.96 15.68 36.55
C TRP A 52 11.15 15.47 35.04
N SER A 53 12.08 14.60 34.61
CA SER A 53 12.13 14.18 33.22
C SER A 53 10.95 13.28 32.93
N THR A 54 10.36 13.43 31.75
CA THR A 54 9.22 12.62 31.28
C THR A 54 9.66 11.22 30.88
N LYS A 55 10.73 10.66 31.48
CA LYS A 55 11.36 9.44 31.00
C LYS A 55 10.78 8.19 31.65
N LEU A 56 10.57 7.14 30.85
CA LEU A 56 10.16 5.80 31.29
C LEU A 56 11.24 4.78 30.94
N TYR A 57 11.64 3.98 31.92
CA TYR A 57 12.66 2.95 31.77
C TYR A 57 12.09 1.56 32.04
N ILE A 58 12.60 0.56 31.33
CA ILE A 58 12.29 -0.86 31.52
C ILE A 58 13.56 -1.69 31.62
N ARG A 59 13.52 -2.75 32.44
CA ARG A 59 14.53 -3.82 32.39
C ARG A 59 13.91 -5.17 32.71
N THR A 60 14.56 -6.24 32.27
CA THR A 60 14.07 -7.61 32.43
C THR A 60 15.08 -8.49 33.18
N PRO A 61 14.63 -9.55 33.85
CA PRO A 61 15.52 -10.56 34.40
C PRO A 61 16.33 -11.25 33.29
N THR A 62 17.62 -11.44 33.51
CA THR A 62 18.50 -12.28 32.68
C THR A 62 18.96 -13.53 33.42
N GLY A 63 18.60 -13.65 34.71
CA GLY A 63 18.85 -14.79 35.58
C GLY A 63 18.09 -14.62 36.89
N LYS A 64 18.21 -15.61 37.79
CA LYS A 64 17.51 -15.59 39.10
C LYS A 64 17.84 -14.34 39.92
N ASP A 65 19.09 -13.89 39.86
CA ASP A 65 19.61 -12.73 40.58
C ASP A 65 20.31 -11.75 39.62
N SER A 66 19.95 -11.78 38.33
CA SER A 66 20.62 -11.01 37.28
C SER A 66 19.61 -10.29 36.40
N MET A 67 19.97 -9.08 35.98
CA MET A 67 19.08 -8.17 35.28
C MET A 67 19.76 -7.59 34.06
N SER A 68 18.97 -7.35 33.02
CA SER A 68 19.41 -6.56 31.88
C SER A 68 19.80 -5.15 32.35
N PRO A 69 20.63 -4.43 31.56
CA PRO A 69 20.71 -2.98 31.68
C PRO A 69 19.32 -2.34 31.59
N TRP A 70 19.20 -1.13 32.14
CA TRP A 70 18.01 -0.32 31.92
C TRP A 70 17.96 0.15 30.48
N HIS A 71 16.77 0.03 29.88
CA HIS A 71 16.47 0.58 28.57
C HIS A 71 15.49 1.73 28.72
N GLU A 72 15.81 2.89 28.15
CA GLU A 72 14.89 4.03 28.04
C GLU A 72 13.83 3.71 27.00
N PHE A 73 12.57 3.52 27.42
CA PHE A 73 11.44 3.19 26.55
C PHE A 73 10.70 4.44 26.05
N TYR A 74 10.71 5.52 26.84
CA TYR A 74 10.13 6.80 26.46
C TYR A 74 10.94 7.95 27.03
N SER A 75 11.17 8.97 26.21
CA SER A 75 11.51 10.33 26.57
C SER A 75 10.98 11.27 25.48
N THR A 76 10.77 12.53 25.82
CA THR A 76 10.48 13.58 24.82
C THR A 76 11.62 13.76 23.80
N ALA A 77 12.80 13.17 24.06
CA ALA A 77 13.97 13.24 23.20
C ALA A 77 14.17 12.00 22.32
N ASN A 78 13.45 10.89 22.54
CA ASN A 78 13.59 9.64 21.77
C ASN A 78 12.28 9.12 21.18
N THR A 79 11.16 9.83 21.36
CA THR A 79 9.85 9.49 20.78
C THR A 79 9.13 10.69 20.20
N VAL A 80 8.26 10.45 19.22
CA VAL A 80 7.32 11.41 18.62
C VAL A 80 5.92 10.82 18.58
N ILE A 81 4.90 11.66 18.68
CA ILE A 81 3.51 11.24 18.50
C ILE A 81 3.20 11.29 17.00
N ASP A 82 2.70 10.19 16.44
CA ASP A 82 2.25 10.15 15.05
C ASP A 82 0.93 10.92 14.86
N ARG A 83 0.53 11.11 13.60
CA ARG A 83 -0.69 11.86 13.24
C ARG A 83 -2.00 11.26 13.77
N ASN A 84 -1.96 10.02 14.28
CA ASN A 84 -3.08 9.30 14.85
C ASN A 84 -3.04 9.29 16.39
N GLY A 85 -2.07 9.98 17.00
CA GLY A 85 -1.93 10.06 18.45
C GLY A 85 -1.13 8.92 19.08
N ASN A 86 -0.50 8.04 18.30
CA ASN A 86 0.31 6.96 18.87
C ASN A 86 1.76 7.39 19.10
N LEU A 87 2.35 6.89 20.18
CA LEU A 87 3.76 7.11 20.51
C LEU A 87 4.69 6.24 19.64
N LYS A 88 5.68 6.84 18.99
CA LYS A 88 6.66 6.16 18.12
C LYS A 88 8.09 6.55 18.52
N LEU A 89 9.06 5.67 18.30
CA LEU A 89 10.49 6.00 18.49
C LEU A 89 10.97 6.99 17.42
N ILE A 90 11.84 7.92 17.79
CA ILE A 90 12.55 8.79 16.85
C ILE A 90 13.43 7.88 15.97
N ASN A 91 13.36 8.11 14.65
CA ASN A 91 13.93 7.26 13.61
C ASN A 91 13.20 5.92 13.35
N SER A 92 11.96 5.74 13.84
CA SER A 92 11.12 4.67 13.30
C SER A 92 10.74 5.03 11.86
N ASN A 93 11.24 4.28 10.90
CA ASN A 93 11.06 4.47 9.47
C ASN A 93 9.59 4.36 8.98
N GLU A 94 8.64 4.04 9.86
CA GLU A 94 7.22 3.87 9.54
C GLU A 94 6.36 4.94 10.21
N LEU A 95 6.60 6.21 9.87
CA LEU A 95 5.85 7.37 10.40
C LEU A 95 4.49 7.60 9.71
N SER A 96 4.03 6.71 8.82
CA SER A 96 2.77 6.89 8.10
C SER A 96 2.09 5.57 7.79
N ASP A 97 0.75 5.56 7.93
CA ASP A 97 -0.14 4.41 7.68
C ASP A 97 -0.14 3.91 6.23
N TYR A 98 0.55 4.63 5.34
CA TYR A 98 0.63 4.29 3.94
C TYR A 98 2.03 3.74 3.62
N PRO A 99 2.16 2.50 3.13
CA PRO A 99 3.46 1.85 2.97
C PRO A 99 4.36 2.60 1.97
N VAL A 100 5.66 2.66 2.28
CA VAL A 100 6.66 3.24 1.38
C VAL A 100 6.71 2.43 0.09
N GLY A 101 6.70 3.13 -1.04
CA GLY A 101 6.69 2.51 -2.37
C GLY A 101 5.31 2.13 -2.91
N ALA A 102 4.21 2.30 -2.16
CA ALA A 102 2.89 2.16 -2.75
C ALA A 102 2.52 3.41 -3.61
N PRO A 103 1.99 3.24 -4.83
CA PRO A 103 1.58 4.36 -5.67
C PRO A 103 0.36 5.11 -5.11
N ILE A 104 0.47 6.43 -5.00
CA ILE A 104 -0.57 7.33 -4.51
C ILE A 104 -1.00 8.25 -5.66
N PRO A 105 -2.29 8.32 -6.02
CA PRO A 105 -2.79 9.34 -6.93
C PRO A 105 -2.79 10.71 -6.22
N TRP A 106 -2.04 11.66 -6.77
CA TRP A 106 -1.84 13.00 -6.22
C TRP A 106 -2.51 14.06 -7.12
N PRO A 107 -3.33 14.98 -6.57
CA PRO A 107 -4.16 15.89 -7.37
C PRO A 107 -3.39 17.09 -7.94
N GLN A 108 -2.13 17.29 -7.58
CA GLN A 108 -1.33 18.44 -8.05
C GLN A 108 -0.25 17.99 -9.03
N ALA A 109 0.21 18.92 -9.88
CA ALA A 109 1.23 18.65 -10.90
C ALA A 109 2.64 18.42 -10.31
N THR A 110 2.87 18.75 -9.03
CA THR A 110 4.17 18.62 -8.37
C THR A 110 4.03 17.75 -7.12
N ALA A 111 4.92 16.77 -6.99
CA ALA A 111 5.02 15.94 -5.81
C ALA A 111 5.46 16.79 -4.59
N PRO A 112 4.85 16.60 -3.41
CA PRO A 112 5.31 17.25 -2.19
C PRO A 112 6.69 16.72 -1.78
N SER A 113 7.39 17.46 -0.92
CA SER A 113 8.68 17.04 -0.38
C SER A 113 8.56 15.68 0.32
N GLY A 114 9.55 14.80 0.12
CA GLY A 114 9.54 13.43 0.64
C GLY A 114 8.83 12.41 -0.25
N PHE A 115 8.35 12.82 -1.43
CA PHE A 115 7.73 11.94 -2.42
C PHE A 115 8.46 12.00 -3.77
N LEU A 116 8.41 10.90 -4.50
CA LEU A 116 8.96 10.78 -5.85
C LEU A 116 7.85 10.46 -6.84
N VAL A 117 7.94 11.01 -8.04
CA VAL A 117 6.99 10.75 -9.14
C VAL A 117 7.27 9.39 -9.77
N CYS A 118 6.23 8.62 -10.08
CA CYS A 118 6.33 7.37 -10.84
C CYS A 118 6.42 7.66 -12.35
N ASN A 119 7.56 8.17 -12.81
CA ASN A 119 7.83 8.56 -14.20
C ASN A 119 9.01 7.79 -14.82
N GLY A 120 9.32 6.59 -14.32
CA GLY A 120 10.48 5.81 -14.79
C GLY A 120 11.82 6.24 -14.22
N GLN A 121 11.86 7.20 -13.28
CA GLN A 121 13.12 7.71 -12.75
C GLN A 121 13.87 6.70 -11.87
N THR A 122 15.20 6.78 -11.90
CA THR A 122 16.09 6.12 -10.95
C THR A 122 16.09 6.85 -9.61
N PHE A 123 16.28 6.14 -8.51
CA PHE A 123 16.49 6.73 -7.18
C PHE A 123 17.71 6.14 -6.46
N ASN A 124 18.26 6.90 -5.52
CA ASN A 124 19.39 6.45 -4.72
C ASN A 124 18.91 5.47 -3.63
N LYS A 125 19.30 4.20 -3.76
CA LYS A 125 18.94 3.12 -2.83
C LYS A 125 19.55 3.29 -1.44
N THR A 126 20.68 3.96 -1.31
CA THR A 126 21.32 4.27 -0.03
C THR A 126 20.56 5.38 0.70
N THR A 127 20.09 6.39 -0.03
CA THR A 127 19.25 7.46 0.53
C THR A 127 17.84 6.97 0.88
N TYR A 128 17.27 6.05 0.08
CA TYR A 128 15.92 5.54 0.24
C TYR A 128 15.88 4.02 0.41
N PRO A 129 16.40 3.47 1.53
CA PRO A 129 16.55 2.03 1.71
C PRO A 129 15.22 1.28 1.84
N ILE A 130 14.16 1.93 2.33
CA ILE A 130 12.83 1.32 2.43
C ILE A 130 12.20 1.25 1.04
N LEU A 131 12.29 2.32 0.25
CA LEU A 131 11.84 2.33 -1.14
C LEU A 131 12.59 1.29 -1.98
N ALA A 132 13.88 1.08 -1.71
CA ALA A 132 14.68 0.03 -2.34
C ALA A 132 14.20 -1.40 -2.02
N LYS A 133 13.49 -1.62 -0.90
CA LYS A 133 12.83 -2.91 -0.64
C LYS A 133 11.61 -3.12 -1.53
N ALA A 134 10.84 -2.05 -1.77
CA ALA A 134 9.68 -2.09 -2.67
C ALA A 134 10.08 -2.16 -4.15
N TYR A 135 11.14 -1.44 -4.53
CA TYR A 135 11.68 -1.38 -5.90
C TYR A 135 13.17 -1.73 -5.91
N PRO A 136 13.53 -3.03 -5.92
CA PRO A 136 14.92 -3.49 -5.79
C PRO A 136 15.87 -3.03 -6.92
N THR A 137 15.32 -2.73 -8.10
CA THR A 137 16.07 -2.21 -9.25
C THR A 137 16.60 -0.79 -9.02
N GLY A 138 16.05 -0.04 -8.06
CA GLY A 138 16.35 1.38 -7.90
C GLY A 138 15.66 2.26 -8.95
N ILE A 139 14.65 1.73 -9.64
CA ILE A 139 13.90 2.41 -10.71
C ILE A 139 12.41 2.34 -10.37
N LEU A 140 11.73 3.48 -10.41
CA LEU A 140 10.28 3.54 -10.26
C LEU A 140 9.59 3.17 -11.58
N PRO A 141 8.38 2.58 -11.55
CA PRO A 141 7.60 2.40 -12.77
C PRO A 141 7.26 3.75 -13.40
N ASP A 142 7.10 3.77 -14.72
CA ASP A 142 6.45 4.89 -15.40
C ASP A 142 4.94 4.61 -15.45
N LEU A 143 4.18 5.35 -14.65
CA LEU A 143 2.72 5.18 -14.54
C LEU A 143 1.96 6.28 -15.29
N ARG A 144 2.63 7.09 -16.10
CA ARG A 144 1.99 8.14 -16.88
C ARG A 144 1.14 7.51 -17.99
N GLY A 145 -0.18 7.70 -17.91
CA GLY A 145 -1.12 7.11 -18.86
C GLY A 145 -1.52 5.67 -18.57
N GLU A 146 -0.99 5.08 -17.50
CA GLU A 146 -1.23 3.67 -17.15
C GLU A 146 -2.39 3.49 -16.17
N PHE A 147 -3.15 2.42 -16.34
CA PHE A 147 -4.11 1.94 -15.34
C PHE A 147 -3.48 0.85 -14.47
N ILE A 148 -3.60 0.98 -13.15
CA ILE A 148 -3.14 -0.05 -12.22
C ILE A 148 -4.17 -1.16 -12.13
N ARG A 149 -3.74 -2.41 -12.36
CA ARG A 149 -4.55 -3.62 -12.17
C ARG A 149 -3.95 -4.53 -11.10
N GLY A 150 -4.80 -5.29 -10.42
CA GLY A 150 -4.35 -6.36 -9.55
C GLY A 150 -3.64 -7.47 -10.34
N VAL A 151 -2.57 -8.01 -9.77
CA VAL A 151 -1.96 -9.25 -10.26
C VAL A 151 -2.86 -10.44 -9.92
N ASP A 152 -2.87 -11.47 -10.77
CA ASP A 152 -3.75 -12.62 -10.61
C ASP A 152 -3.58 -13.37 -9.28
N TYR A 153 -2.32 -13.46 -8.82
CA TYR A 153 -1.94 -14.08 -7.54
C TYR A 153 -2.54 -15.48 -7.32
N GLY A 154 -2.59 -16.29 -8.38
CA GLY A 154 -3.04 -17.69 -8.31
C GLY A 154 -4.54 -17.90 -8.48
N ARG A 155 -5.30 -16.86 -8.87
CA ARG A 155 -6.74 -16.97 -9.15
C ARG A 155 -7.03 -17.67 -10.49
N GLY A 156 -6.10 -17.67 -11.44
CA GLY A 156 -6.20 -18.37 -12.72
C GLY A 156 -6.92 -17.60 -13.85
N ILE A 157 -7.17 -16.30 -13.67
CA ILE A 157 -7.79 -15.43 -14.70
C ILE A 157 -6.74 -14.76 -15.58
N ASP A 158 -5.62 -14.38 -14.98
CA ASP A 158 -4.49 -13.71 -15.63
C ASP A 158 -3.16 -14.34 -15.17
N ALA A 159 -3.10 -15.67 -15.24
CA ALA A 159 -2.10 -16.51 -14.58
C ALA A 159 -0.63 -16.22 -14.95
N ASN A 160 -0.38 -15.65 -16.14
CA ASN A 160 0.97 -15.36 -16.62
C ASN A 160 1.44 -13.94 -16.27
N ARG A 161 0.66 -13.19 -15.50
CA ARG A 161 0.97 -11.79 -15.17
C ARG A 161 1.90 -11.69 -13.98
N THR A 162 3.02 -10.98 -14.16
CA THR A 162 3.96 -10.67 -13.07
C THR A 162 3.73 -9.26 -12.53
N VAL A 163 4.03 -9.05 -11.25
CA VAL A 163 3.99 -7.72 -10.62
C VAL A 163 4.86 -6.73 -11.42
N LEU A 164 4.35 -5.51 -11.63
CA LEU A 164 4.96 -4.41 -12.41
C LEU A 164 5.18 -4.67 -13.92
N SER A 165 4.68 -5.77 -14.49
CA SER A 165 4.75 -5.94 -15.95
C SER A 165 3.78 -4.98 -16.67
N ALA A 166 4.14 -4.51 -17.88
CA ALA A 166 3.29 -3.67 -18.72
C ALA A 166 2.40 -4.53 -19.62
N GLN A 167 1.22 -4.03 -19.99
CA GLN A 167 0.29 -4.70 -20.90
C GLN A 167 -0.40 -3.64 -21.74
N GLY A 168 -0.37 -3.81 -23.06
CA GLY A 168 -1.10 -2.94 -23.98
C GLY A 168 -2.61 -3.12 -23.84
N ASP A 169 -3.36 -2.16 -24.37
CA ASP A 169 -4.80 -2.25 -24.42
C ASP A 169 -5.25 -3.40 -25.35
N ALA A 170 -6.41 -3.95 -25.04
CA ALA A 170 -7.07 -4.93 -25.88
C ALA A 170 -8.58 -4.82 -25.70
N ILE A 171 -9.32 -4.97 -26.79
CA ILE A 171 -10.75 -5.25 -26.73
C ILE A 171 -10.99 -6.75 -26.75
N ARG A 172 -12.11 -7.18 -26.18
CA ARG A 172 -12.57 -8.56 -26.39
C ARG A 172 -12.86 -8.78 -27.88
N ASN A 173 -12.73 -10.02 -28.32
CA ASN A 173 -13.14 -10.39 -29.67
C ASN A 173 -14.62 -10.02 -29.87
N ILE A 174 -14.92 -9.35 -30.99
CA ILE A 174 -16.28 -9.01 -31.40
C ILE A 174 -16.62 -9.95 -32.53
N THR A 175 -17.52 -10.90 -32.26
CA THR A 175 -18.03 -11.84 -33.27
C THR A 175 -19.49 -11.52 -33.60
N GLY A 176 -19.87 -11.80 -34.83
CA GLY A 176 -21.24 -11.69 -35.32
C GLY A 176 -21.38 -12.45 -36.63
N GLU A 177 -22.57 -12.97 -36.89
CA GLU A 177 -22.92 -13.67 -38.12
C GLU A 177 -24.24 -13.10 -38.65
N PHE A 178 -24.37 -13.04 -39.97
CA PHE A 178 -25.63 -12.77 -40.64
C PHE A 178 -26.06 -14.02 -41.43
N ALA A 179 -27.29 -14.47 -41.22
CA ALA A 179 -27.89 -15.52 -42.04
C ALA A 179 -28.47 -14.88 -43.31
N ALA A 180 -27.82 -15.08 -44.45
CA ALA A 180 -28.37 -14.67 -45.74
C ALA A 180 -29.46 -15.68 -46.18
N VAL A 181 -30.70 -15.52 -45.70
CA VAL A 181 -31.84 -16.32 -46.21
C VAL A 181 -32.41 -15.70 -47.49
N THR A 182 -32.13 -14.42 -47.73
CA THR A 182 -32.38 -13.72 -49.01
C THR A 182 -31.26 -12.72 -49.27
N THR A 183 -31.05 -12.36 -50.53
CA THR A 183 -29.99 -11.44 -51.02
C THR A 183 -30.09 -10.03 -50.42
N ASN A 184 -31.21 -9.68 -49.77
CA ASN A 184 -31.44 -8.39 -49.17
C ASN A 184 -31.43 -8.49 -47.63
N VAL A 185 -30.31 -8.10 -47.00
CA VAL A 185 -30.27 -7.84 -45.55
C VAL A 185 -31.07 -6.56 -45.27
N ALA A 186 -32.41 -6.62 -45.32
CA ALA A 186 -33.26 -5.43 -45.32
C ALA A 186 -33.13 -4.60 -44.03
N ASN A 187 -32.99 -5.28 -42.88
CA ASN A 187 -32.99 -4.66 -41.56
C ASN A 187 -31.56 -4.58 -41.00
N ARG A 188 -30.90 -3.43 -41.17
CA ARG A 188 -29.59 -3.11 -40.59
C ARG A 188 -29.77 -2.00 -39.56
N SER A 189 -29.16 -2.14 -38.39
CA SER A 189 -29.21 -1.13 -37.33
C SER A 189 -27.91 -1.12 -36.52
N GLY A 190 -27.69 -0.03 -35.78
CA GLY A 190 -26.50 0.14 -34.96
C GLY A 190 -25.21 0.21 -35.77
N ALA A 191 -24.22 -0.61 -35.39
CA ALA A 191 -22.90 -0.65 -36.01
C ALA A 191 -22.90 -1.17 -37.46
N PHE A 192 -23.99 -1.81 -37.90
CA PHE A 192 -24.09 -2.36 -39.26
C PHE A 192 -24.77 -1.38 -40.21
N TYR A 193 -24.22 -1.26 -41.42
CA TYR A 193 -24.75 -0.37 -42.45
C TYR A 193 -24.56 -0.88 -43.87
N HIS A 194 -25.33 -0.32 -44.80
CA HIS A 194 -25.20 -0.63 -46.22
C HIS A 194 -23.98 0.07 -46.82
N VAL A 195 -23.08 -0.71 -47.43
CA VAL A 195 -21.92 -0.19 -48.15
C VAL A 195 -22.25 -0.08 -49.65
N ALA A 196 -22.69 -1.18 -50.27
CA ALA A 196 -23.01 -1.23 -51.70
C ALA A 196 -23.85 -2.49 -52.02
N ASN A 197 -24.42 -2.53 -53.24
CA ASN A 197 -24.88 -3.79 -53.83
C ASN A 197 -23.67 -4.59 -54.35
N ALA A 198 -23.60 -5.88 -54.05
CA ALA A 198 -22.57 -6.79 -54.57
C ALA A 198 -22.91 -7.25 -56.00
N GLN A 199 -21.88 -7.67 -56.75
CA GLN A 199 -22.05 -8.21 -58.10
C GLN A 199 -22.83 -9.52 -58.07
N LYS A 200 -23.75 -9.70 -59.03
CA LYS A 200 -24.52 -10.94 -59.18
C LYS A 200 -23.58 -12.07 -59.60
N PHE A 201 -23.53 -13.17 -58.86
CA PHE A 201 -23.00 -14.43 -59.37
C PHE A 201 -24.08 -15.11 -60.22
N ALA A 202 -23.69 -15.73 -61.35
CA ALA A 202 -24.59 -16.24 -62.40
C ALA A 202 -25.63 -17.29 -61.96
N THR A 203 -25.55 -17.81 -60.73
CA THR A 203 -26.41 -18.86 -60.17
C THR A 203 -27.53 -18.36 -59.23
N HIS A 204 -27.75 -17.04 -59.12
CA HIS A 204 -28.79 -16.50 -58.22
C HIS A 204 -30.21 -16.68 -58.81
N TYR A 205 -31.01 -17.50 -58.14
CA TYR A 205 -32.32 -18.01 -58.61
C TYR A 205 -33.49 -17.00 -58.57
N ASP A 206 -33.33 -15.82 -57.96
CA ASP A 206 -34.43 -14.89 -57.62
C ASP A 206 -34.25 -13.46 -58.19
N GLY A 207 -33.24 -13.21 -59.04
CA GLY A 207 -33.04 -11.88 -59.66
C GLY A 207 -32.61 -10.74 -58.72
N SER A 208 -32.58 -11.00 -57.41
CA SER A 208 -32.25 -10.06 -56.34
C SER A 208 -30.72 -9.92 -56.14
N THR A 209 -30.23 -8.70 -55.86
CA THR A 209 -28.79 -8.40 -55.73
C THR A 209 -28.31 -8.53 -54.28
N PRO A 210 -27.25 -9.29 -54.00
CA PRO A 210 -26.69 -9.39 -52.65
C PRO A 210 -26.19 -8.02 -52.14
N ASN A 211 -26.28 -7.77 -50.84
CA ASN A 211 -25.78 -6.53 -50.20
C ASN A 211 -24.37 -6.73 -49.60
N VAL A 212 -23.50 -5.74 -49.75
CA VAL A 212 -22.29 -5.58 -48.92
C VAL A 212 -22.68 -4.83 -47.65
N VAL A 213 -22.52 -5.49 -46.51
CA VAL A 213 -22.77 -4.90 -45.18
C VAL A 213 -21.43 -4.56 -44.54
N GLY A 214 -21.30 -3.30 -44.13
CA GLY A 214 -20.16 -2.81 -43.37
C GLY A 214 -20.44 -2.87 -41.87
N PHE A 215 -19.40 -3.13 -41.09
CA PHE A 215 -19.41 -2.93 -39.64
C PHE A 215 -18.57 -1.70 -39.32
N ASP A 216 -19.16 -0.78 -38.57
CA ASP A 216 -18.49 0.38 -38.02
C ASP A 216 -19.04 0.66 -36.62
N ALA A 217 -18.22 0.34 -35.62
CA ALA A 217 -18.56 0.55 -34.22
C ALA A 217 -18.81 2.05 -33.89
N SER A 218 -18.20 2.98 -34.63
CA SER A 218 -18.33 4.43 -34.39
C SER A 218 -19.77 4.94 -34.47
N ARG A 219 -20.63 4.18 -35.14
CA ARG A 219 -22.07 4.48 -35.28
C ARG A 219 -22.85 4.34 -33.97
N VAL A 220 -22.30 3.63 -32.97
CA VAL A 220 -22.98 3.34 -31.69
C VAL A 220 -22.09 3.56 -30.47
N VAL A 221 -20.79 3.77 -30.65
CA VAL A 221 -19.87 4.09 -29.56
C VAL A 221 -18.96 5.28 -29.92
N PRO A 222 -18.57 6.14 -28.96
CA PRO A 222 -17.55 7.15 -29.17
C PRO A 222 -16.22 6.52 -29.61
N THR A 223 -15.50 7.16 -30.53
CA THR A 223 -14.20 6.68 -31.03
C THR A 223 -13.04 7.59 -30.65
N ALA A 224 -11.88 6.98 -30.47
CA ALA A 224 -10.59 7.62 -30.25
C ALA A 224 -9.47 6.65 -30.68
N ASN A 225 -8.23 7.13 -30.75
CA ASN A 225 -7.05 6.29 -31.03
C ASN A 225 -6.73 5.24 -29.95
N GLU A 226 -7.38 5.31 -28.79
CA GLU A 226 -7.16 4.45 -27.62
C GLU A 226 -8.52 4.07 -27.03
N ASN A 227 -8.70 2.80 -26.65
CA ASN A 227 -9.87 2.37 -25.88
C ASN A 227 -9.68 2.67 -24.40
N ARG A 228 -10.42 3.63 -23.86
CA ARG A 228 -10.35 4.02 -22.45
C ARG A 228 -11.72 4.35 -21.87
N PRO A 229 -12.00 3.92 -20.62
CA PRO A 229 -13.10 4.49 -19.86
C PRO A 229 -12.89 5.99 -19.63
N ARG A 230 -13.96 6.70 -19.33
CA ARG A 230 -13.86 8.07 -18.77
C ARG A 230 -12.96 8.04 -17.54
N ASN A 231 -11.98 8.93 -17.48
CA ASN A 231 -11.00 9.01 -16.41
C ASN A 231 -10.64 10.46 -16.08
N ILE A 232 -10.01 10.67 -14.92
CA ILE A 232 -9.40 11.93 -14.51
C ILE A 232 -7.93 11.62 -14.22
N ALA A 233 -7.03 12.42 -14.78
CA ALA A 233 -5.59 12.23 -14.59
C ALA A 233 -5.14 12.74 -13.21
N PHE A 234 -4.37 11.92 -12.49
CA PHE A 234 -3.67 12.27 -11.26
C PHE A 234 -2.17 12.01 -11.47
N LEU A 235 -1.32 12.74 -10.74
CA LEU A 235 0.11 12.44 -10.70
C LEU A 235 0.33 11.24 -9.80
N TYR A 236 0.91 10.14 -10.30
CA TYR A 236 1.29 9.04 -9.43
C TYR A 236 2.61 9.34 -8.72
N ILE A 237 2.59 9.26 -7.39
CA ILE A 237 3.76 9.47 -6.53
C ILE A 237 3.95 8.30 -5.56
N VAL A 238 5.16 8.12 -5.04
CA VAL A 238 5.46 7.20 -3.93
C VAL A 238 6.13 7.98 -2.81
N ARG A 239 5.90 7.57 -1.57
CA ARG A 239 6.73 8.02 -0.44
C ARG A 239 8.18 7.57 -0.68
N ALA A 240 9.14 8.46 -0.43
CA ALA A 240 10.56 8.16 -0.58
C ALA A 240 11.16 7.51 0.68
N ALA A 241 10.62 7.83 1.86
CA ALA A 241 10.99 7.29 3.17
C ALA A 241 9.78 7.27 4.11
#